data_AF-A0A524QR71-F1
#
_entry.id   AF-A0A524QR71-F1
#
_cell.length_a   1.000
_cell.length_b   1.000
_cell.length_c   1.000
_cell.angle_alpha   90.00
_cell.angle_beta   90.00
_cell.angle_gamma   90.00
#
_symmetry.space_group_name_H-M   'P 1'
#
loop_
_entity.id
_entity.type
_entity.pdbx_description
1 polymer ?
#
loop_
_entity_poly.entity_id
_entity_poly.type
_entity_poly.pdbx_seq_one_letter_code
_entity_poly.pdbx_strand_id
1 'polypeptide(L)'
;MTSGNWIFWREYPQVEPKISAAIQRARDLEPQGSVVLTTQGLGVLFDAVKNRGVQPEWLLMHGVTFAPIRKFGRDILDIPPDSPPGHAELWGATILTDPEIPKGDLIVVGHDGEVERFLVK
;
A
#
# COMPACT_ATOMS: atom_id res chain seq x y z
N MET A 1 -12.19 5.92 23.34
CA MET A 1 -12.42 5.20 22.07
C MET A 1 -11.08 5.14 21.36
N THR A 2 -10.41 4.00 21.44
CA THR A 2 -9.09 3.78 20.82
C THR A 2 -9.28 3.84 19.32
N SER A 3 -8.93 4.97 18.73
CA SER A 3 -8.77 5.14 17.29
C SER A 3 -7.90 4.00 16.80
N GLY A 4 -8.41 3.15 15.92
CA GLY A 4 -7.62 2.09 15.34
C GLY A 4 -6.39 2.69 14.67
N ASN A 5 -5.22 2.52 15.28
CA ASN A 5 -3.98 3.13 14.85
C ASN A 5 -3.75 2.84 13.36
N TRP A 6 -3.72 3.91 12.58
CA TRP A 6 -3.37 3.92 11.16
C TRP A 6 -1.84 3.81 11.06
N ILE A 7 -1.31 3.08 10.08
CA ILE A 7 0.14 3.08 9.88
C ILE A 7 0.53 4.37 9.17
N PHE A 8 0.90 5.33 10.01
CA PHE A 8 1.71 6.49 9.70
C PHE A 8 3.05 6.10 9.08
N TRP A 9 3.33 6.25 7.78
CA TRP A 9 4.74 6.11 7.34
C TRP A 9 5.65 7.13 8.04
N ARG A 10 5.10 8.28 8.46
CA ARG A 10 5.76 9.29 9.29
C ARG A 10 6.20 8.76 10.67
N GLU A 11 5.74 7.58 11.07
CA GLU A 11 6.19 6.87 12.27
C GLU A 11 7.51 6.10 12.02
N TYR A 12 7.98 6.04 10.77
CA TYR A 12 9.17 5.33 10.32
C TYR A 12 10.14 6.31 9.62
N PRO A 13 10.92 7.10 10.37
CA PRO A 13 11.78 8.14 9.79
C PRO A 13 12.83 7.60 8.80
N GLN A 14 13.20 6.32 8.90
CA GLN A 14 14.12 5.67 7.99
C GLN A 14 13.58 5.47 6.56
N VAL A 15 12.25 5.41 6.38
CA VAL A 15 11.64 5.26 5.04
C VAL A 15 11.06 6.57 4.49
N GLU A 16 10.96 7.61 5.33
CA GLU A 16 10.37 8.91 4.98
C GLU A 16 10.84 9.50 3.64
N PRO A 17 12.14 9.56 3.32
CA PRO A 17 12.59 10.14 2.06
C PRO A 17 12.10 9.36 0.83
N LYS A 18 12.12 8.02 0.92
CA LYS A 18 11.70 7.14 -0.18
C LYS A 18 10.19 7.21 -0.38
N ILE A 19 9.41 7.21 0.69
CA ILE A 19 7.95 7.29 0.62
C ILE A 19 7.48 8.65 0.13
N SER A 20 8.06 9.75 0.64
CA SER A 20 7.72 11.11 0.20
C SER A 20 7.98 11.29 -1.30
N ALA A 21 9.13 10.84 -1.78
CA ALA A 21 9.47 10.88 -3.20
C ALA A 21 8.53 10.02 -4.04
N ALA A 22 8.15 8.83 -3.55
CA ALA A 22 7.21 7.95 -4.24
C ALA A 22 5.81 8.58 -4.37
N ILE A 23 5.29 9.20 -3.31
CA ILE A 23 4.00 9.90 -3.34
C ILE A 23 4.04 11.06 -4.33
N GLN A 24 5.12 11.86 -4.33
CA GLN A 24 5.28 12.95 -5.30
C GLN A 24 5.30 12.42 -6.74
N ARG A 25 6.12 11.40 -7.04
CA ARG A 25 6.17 10.79 -8.38
C ARG A 25 4.82 10.23 -8.80
N ALA A 26 4.10 9.57 -7.90
CA ALA A 26 2.80 8.97 -8.22
C ALA A 26 1.74 10.00 -8.66
N ARG A 27 1.83 11.26 -8.22
CA ARG A 27 0.89 12.33 -8.61
C ARG A 27 0.98 12.64 -10.11
N ASP A 28 2.17 12.51 -10.69
CA ASP A 28 2.43 12.78 -12.10
C ASP A 28 2.21 11.54 -12.99
N LEU A 29 2.01 10.37 -12.39
CA LEU A 29 1.75 9.13 -13.12
C LEU A 29 0.27 8.96 -13.46
N GLU A 30 0.01 8.59 -14.71
CA GLU A 30 -1.28 8.03 -15.09
C GLU A 30 -1.46 6.65 -14.42
N PRO A 31 -2.68 6.32 -13.95
CA PRO A 31 -2.95 5.01 -13.40
C PRO A 31 -2.71 3.90 -14.44
N GLN A 32 -1.94 2.89 -14.06
CA GLN A 32 -1.60 1.72 -14.87
C GLN A 32 -2.77 0.74 -15.03
N GLY A 33 -3.82 0.91 -14.24
CA GLY A 33 -5.01 0.09 -14.29
C GLY A 33 -5.91 0.29 -13.09
N SER A 34 -6.80 -0.67 -12.86
CA SER A 34 -7.65 -0.70 -11.68
C SER A 34 -7.50 -2.00 -10.91
N VAL A 35 -7.64 -1.93 -9.59
CA VAL A 35 -7.62 -3.06 -8.68
C VAL A 35 -8.90 -3.10 -7.87
N VAL A 36 -9.43 -4.30 -7.64
CA VAL A 36 -10.51 -4.52 -6.67
C VAL A 36 -9.88 -5.01 -5.39
N LEU A 37 -10.22 -4.42 -4.24
CA LEU A 37 -9.65 -4.76 -2.93
C LEU A 37 -10.20 -6.08 -2.36
N THR A 38 -9.86 -7.17 -3.04
CA THR A 38 -10.14 -8.56 -2.66
C THR A 38 -8.83 -9.35 -2.72
N THR A 39 -8.76 -10.52 -2.09
CA THR A 39 -7.58 -11.40 -2.17
C THR A 39 -7.18 -11.66 -3.62
N GLN A 40 -8.14 -12.00 -4.48
CA GLN A 40 -7.87 -12.29 -5.89
C GLN A 40 -7.44 -11.04 -6.66
N GLY A 41 -8.12 -9.91 -6.46
CA GLY A 41 -7.78 -8.65 -7.13
C GLY A 41 -6.39 -8.14 -6.76
N LEU A 42 -6.02 -8.24 -5.49
CA LEU A 42 -4.68 -7.92 -5.02
C LEU A 42 -3.66 -8.93 -5.57
N GLY A 43 -3.99 -10.22 -5.66
CA GLY A 43 -3.09 -11.23 -6.25
C GLY A 43 -2.75 -10.91 -7.71
N VAL A 44 -3.79 -10.60 -8.50
CA VAL A 44 -3.64 -10.16 -9.90
C VAL A 44 -2.79 -8.89 -10.01
N LEU A 45 -2.98 -7.93 -9.09
CA LEU A 45 -2.14 -6.73 -9.03
C LEU A 45 -0.66 -7.09 -8.81
N PHE A 46 -0.36 -7.91 -7.81
CA PHE A 46 1.03 -8.26 -7.48
C PHE A 46 1.70 -9.03 -8.62
N ASP A 47 1.00 -9.95 -9.26
CA ASP A 47 1.51 -10.65 -10.43
C ASP A 47 1.77 -9.69 -11.59
N ALA A 48 0.86 -8.74 -11.83
CA ALA A 48 1.05 -7.74 -12.88
C ALA A 48 2.26 -6.83 -12.63
N VAL A 49 2.46 -6.40 -11.39
CA VAL A 49 3.61 -5.57 -10.98
C VAL A 49 4.92 -6.35 -11.09
N LYS A 50 4.95 -7.60 -10.61
CA LYS A 50 6.13 -8.48 -10.75
C LYS A 50 6.47 -8.80 -12.20
N ASN A 51 5.48 -9.03 -13.05
CA ASN A 51 5.67 -9.27 -14.48
C ASN A 51 6.26 -8.05 -15.22
N ARG A 52 6.13 -6.84 -14.65
CA ARG A 52 6.80 -5.62 -15.12
C ARG A 52 8.20 -5.42 -14.54
N GLY A 53 8.68 -6.36 -13.73
CA GLY A 53 10.00 -6.31 -13.10
C GLY A 53 10.03 -5.54 -11.79
N VAL A 54 8.90 -5.06 -11.28
CA VAL A 54 8.83 -4.33 -10.01
C VAL A 54 8.66 -5.34 -8.88
N GLN A 55 9.56 -5.35 -7.90
CA GLN A 55 9.43 -6.12 -6.67
C GLN A 55 8.75 -5.26 -5.60
N PRO A 56 7.45 -5.47 -5.27
CA PRO A 56 6.74 -4.60 -4.34
C PRO A 56 7.35 -4.63 -2.94
N GLU A 57 7.71 -3.46 -2.42
CA GLU A 57 8.19 -3.27 -1.05
C GLU A 57 7.14 -2.57 -0.19
N TRP A 58 6.42 -1.59 -0.76
CA TRP A 58 5.30 -0.94 -0.07
C TRP A 58 4.05 -0.79 -0.92
N LEU A 59 2.91 -0.84 -0.24
CA LEU A 59 1.61 -0.44 -0.77
C LEU A 59 1.15 0.82 -0.04
N LEU A 60 1.05 1.93 -0.74
CA LEU A 60 0.59 3.19 -0.17
C LEU A 60 -0.83 3.49 -0.62
N MET A 61 -1.71 3.81 0.32
CA MET A 61 -3.07 4.19 0.00
C MET A 61 -3.64 5.16 1.04
N HIS A 62 -4.74 5.84 0.72
CA HIS A 62 -5.46 6.62 1.72
C HIS A 62 -6.08 5.70 2.79
N GLY A 63 -6.11 6.13 4.06
CA GLY A 63 -6.68 5.32 5.15
C GLY A 63 -8.13 4.87 4.91
N VAL A 64 -8.97 5.76 4.38
CA VAL A 64 -10.35 5.42 3.97
C VAL A 64 -10.40 4.28 2.95
N THR A 65 -9.46 4.23 2.00
CA THR A 65 -9.35 3.16 1.00
C THR A 65 -8.92 1.83 1.65
N PHE A 66 -8.09 1.89 2.68
CA PHE A 66 -7.62 0.71 3.43
C PHE A 66 -8.65 0.13 4.41
N ALA A 67 -9.56 0.95 4.95
CA ALA A 67 -10.50 0.55 6.01
C ALA A 67 -11.31 -0.74 5.70
N PRO A 68 -11.82 -0.96 4.46
CA PRO A 68 -12.47 -2.22 4.10
C PRO A 68 -11.52 -3.41 4.15
N ILE A 69 -10.27 -3.26 3.68
CA ILE A 69 -9.26 -4.33 3.71
C ILE A 69 -9.03 -4.80 5.14
N ARG A 70 -8.96 -3.91 6.13
CA ARG A 70 -8.82 -4.33 7.53
C ARG A 70 -9.97 -5.21 8.02
N LYS A 71 -11.19 -4.96 7.55
CA LYS A 71 -12.39 -5.70 7.95
C LYS A 71 -12.46 -7.09 7.31
N PHE A 72 -11.98 -7.22 6.07
CA PHE A 72 -11.97 -8.48 5.30
C PHE A 72 -10.64 -9.23 5.38
N GLY A 73 -9.57 -8.55 5.76
CA GLY A 73 -8.19 -8.96 5.53
C GLY A 73 -7.53 -9.61 6.73
N ARG A 74 -8.23 -10.01 7.79
CA ARG A 74 -7.61 -10.90 8.78
C ARG A 74 -7.13 -12.22 8.14
N ASP A 75 -7.74 -12.62 7.02
CA ASP A 75 -7.39 -13.82 6.26
C ASP A 75 -6.42 -13.55 5.08
N ILE A 76 -6.09 -12.28 4.82
CA ILE A 76 -5.32 -11.83 3.63
C ILE A 76 -4.05 -11.09 4.04
N LEU A 77 -4.12 -10.36 5.14
CA LEU A 77 -3.02 -9.60 5.72
C LEU A 77 -2.23 -10.54 6.62
N ASP A 78 -0.95 -10.68 6.31
CA ASP A 78 0.00 -11.22 7.26
C ASP A 78 0.34 -10.09 8.23
N ILE A 79 0.01 -10.29 9.51
CA ILE A 79 0.44 -9.40 10.58
C ILE A 79 1.42 -10.23 11.41
N PRO A 80 2.74 -10.03 11.25
CA PRO A 80 3.72 -10.72 12.07
C PRO A 80 3.41 -10.53 13.56
N PRO A 81 3.60 -11.57 14.39
CA PRO A 81 3.17 -11.57 15.79
C PRO A 81 3.85 -10.47 16.63
N ASP A 82 5.03 -10.01 16.21
CA ASP A 82 5.82 -8.97 16.89
C ASP A 82 5.67 -7.58 16.26
N SER A 83 4.79 -7.42 15.27
CA SER A 83 4.65 -6.15 14.57
C SER A 83 3.95 -5.09 15.45
N PRO A 84 4.38 -3.82 15.38
CA PRO A 84 3.78 -2.76 16.17
C PRO A 84 2.28 -2.60 15.83
N PRO A 85 1.44 -2.18 16.80
CA PRO A 85 0.02 -1.94 16.56
C PRO A 85 -0.20 -0.99 15.40
N GLY A 86 -0.82 -1.50 14.34
CA GLY A 86 -1.00 -0.77 13.09
C GLY A 86 -0.48 -1.56 11.92
N HIS A 87 0.68 -2.23 12.05
CA HIS A 87 1.40 -2.90 10.96
C HIS A 87 0.58 -3.95 10.22
N ALA A 88 0.70 -3.97 8.89
CA ALA A 88 0.04 -4.93 8.01
C ALA A 88 0.93 -5.17 6.80
N GLU A 89 1.17 -6.43 6.48
CA GLU A 89 1.88 -6.84 5.28
C GLU A 89 0.97 -7.63 4.36
N LEU A 90 1.27 -7.57 3.08
CA LEU A 90 0.63 -8.35 2.05
C LEU A 90 1.68 -8.89 1.09
N TRP A 91 1.89 -10.21 1.11
CA TRP A 91 2.87 -10.92 0.28
C TRP A 91 4.26 -10.27 0.24
N GLY A 92 4.75 -9.84 1.41
CA GLY A 92 6.07 -9.22 1.58
C GLY A 92 6.13 -7.72 1.33
N ALA A 93 5.02 -7.07 0.96
CA ALA A 93 4.94 -5.61 0.88
C ALA A 93 4.27 -5.03 2.13
N THR A 94 4.89 -4.02 2.74
CA THR A 94 4.30 -3.33 3.89
C THR A 94 3.23 -2.35 3.41
N ILE A 95 2.06 -2.38 4.06
CA ILE A 95 0.99 -1.43 3.77
C ILE A 95 1.22 -0.18 4.60
N LEU A 96 1.21 0.99 3.96
CA LEU A 96 1.31 2.28 4.63
C LEU A 96 0.14 3.16 4.21
N THR A 97 -0.31 4.01 5.12
CA THR A 97 -1.38 4.97 4.82
C THR A 97 -0.88 6.40 4.86
N ASP A 98 -1.36 7.23 3.95
CA ASP A 98 -1.08 8.66 3.95
C ASP A 98 -2.30 9.47 3.48
N PRO A 99 -2.68 10.56 4.20
CA PRO A 99 -3.84 11.39 3.83
C PRO A 99 -3.65 12.20 2.54
N GLU A 100 -2.42 12.39 2.07
CA GLU A 100 -2.11 13.09 0.82
C GLU A 100 -2.30 12.21 -0.44
N ILE A 101 -2.48 10.90 -0.26
CA ILE A 101 -2.84 10.00 -1.36
C ILE A 101 -4.33 10.18 -1.66
N PRO A 102 -4.73 10.41 -2.92
CA PRO A 102 -6.14 10.54 -3.26
C PRO A 102 -6.96 9.30 -2.83
N LYS A 103 -8.20 9.54 -2.39
CA LYS A 103 -9.12 8.44 -2.10
C LYS A 103 -9.38 7.64 -3.38
N GLY A 104 -9.31 6.32 -3.29
CA GLY A 104 -9.40 5.45 -4.45
C GLY A 104 -8.10 5.27 -5.21
N ASP A 105 -6.97 5.81 -4.75
CA ASP A 105 -5.66 5.48 -5.31
C ASP A 105 -4.94 4.41 -4.48
N LEU A 106 -4.19 3.57 -5.19
CA LEU A 106 -3.19 2.66 -4.66
C LEU A 106 -1.87 2.91 -5.37
N ILE A 107 -0.81 3.13 -4.60
CA ILE A 107 0.55 3.30 -5.09
C ILE A 107 1.34 2.06 -4.67
N VAL A 108 2.00 1.41 -5.62
CA VAL A 108 2.97 0.35 -5.34
C VAL A 108 4.36 0.94 -5.48
N VAL A 109 5.18 0.76 -4.45
CA VAL A 109 6.57 1.21 -4.44
C VAL A 109 7.47 -0.01 -4.42
N GLY A 110 8.35 -0.11 -5.42
CA GLY A 110 9.28 -1.21 -5.60
C GLY A 110 10.55 -1.08 -4.75
N HIS A 111 11.28 -2.19 -4.65
CA HIS A 111 12.54 -2.25 -3.91
C HIS A 111 13.59 -1.28 -4.47
N ASP A 112 13.66 -1.14 -5.78
CA ASP A 112 14.63 -0.28 -6.47
C ASP A 112 14.08 1.16 -6.67
N GLY A 113 12.94 1.48 -6.06
CA GLY A 113 12.32 2.81 -6.07
C GLY A 113 11.40 3.06 -7.27
N GLU A 114 10.98 2.00 -7.95
CA GLU A 114 9.92 2.04 -8.95
C GLU A 114 8.60 2.44 -8.29
N VAL A 115 7.76 3.13 -9.05
CA VAL A 115 6.46 3.60 -8.57
C VAL A 115 5.43 3.28 -9.62
N GLU A 116 4.40 2.54 -9.22
CA GLU A 116 3.23 2.30 -10.04
C GLU A 116 1.98 2.80 -9.32
N ARG A 117 1.03 3.36 -10.08
CA ARG A 117 -0.23 3.87 -9.54
C ARG A 117 -1.40 3.13 -10.14
N PHE A 118 -2.40 2.81 -9.33
CA PHE A 118 -3.61 2.11 -9.71
C PHE A 118 -4.83 2.78 -9.09
N LEU A 119 -5.97 2.64 -9.77
CA LEU A 119 -7.26 3.04 -9.21
C LEU A 119 -7.91 1.86 -8.47
N VAL A 120 -8.33 2.09 -7.25
CA VAL A 120 -9.13 1.16 -6.46
C VAL A 120 -10.60 1.29 -6.86
N LYS A 121 -11.23 0.13 -7.09
CA LYS A 121 -12.67 -0.03 -7.34
C LYS A 121 -13.36 -0.77 -6.20
#